data_AF-A0A519UJP3-F1
#
_entry.id   AF-A0A519UJP3-F1
#
_cell.length_a   1.000
_cell.length_b   1.000
_cell.length_c   1.000
_cell.angle_alpha   90.00
_cell.angle_beta   90.00
_cell.angle_gamma   90.00
#
_symmetry.space_group_name_H-M   'P 1'
#
loop_
_entity.id
_entity.type
_entity.pdbx_description
1 polymer ?
#
loop_
_entity_poly.entity_id
_entity_poly.type
_entity_poly.pdbx_seq_one_letter_code
_entity_poly.pdbx_strand_id
1 'polypeptide(L)'
;MNRYFVPFAQLRRQPTIVVDSTGLGAALTLAHWRGAATPAALRDDTSAGSCLRALHAPATLGLDSEAVTANHFDIDGFIGVWALLNPELALTHEALLRLVAVLGDFREIDWQNPLADHALKLVCWLNAEEKAHFYEPFGAPARRRREDEASAEKFAWFLLRFADILLNPEAGCAAWQPEYDRVKADTAALQGPLTQRTDYPEIGLVVMRTPAPVPYYALFGPTAGFDWVLSLYDG
;
A
#
# COMPACT_ATOMS: atom_id res chain seq x y z
N MET A 1 24.20 4.80 1.65
CA MET A 1 24.17 3.37 2.05
C MET A 1 23.46 2.62 0.95
N ASN A 2 23.99 1.50 0.45
CA ASN A 2 23.42 0.80 -0.70
C ASN A 2 22.61 -0.41 -0.24
N ARG A 3 21.30 -0.22 0.01
CA ARG A 3 20.43 -1.32 0.45
C ARG A 3 19.94 -2.16 -0.72
N TYR A 4 19.61 -3.41 -0.46
CA TYR A 4 19.07 -4.33 -1.45
C TYR A 4 17.98 -5.23 -0.87
N PHE A 5 17.09 -5.68 -1.74
CA PHE A 5 16.03 -6.60 -1.38
C PHE A 5 16.55 -8.04 -1.36
N VAL A 6 16.13 -8.81 -0.36
CA VAL A 6 16.32 -10.26 -0.31
C VAL A 6 14.97 -10.98 -0.14
N PRO A 7 14.76 -12.14 -0.79
CA PRO A 7 13.59 -12.97 -0.54
C PRO A 7 13.46 -13.34 0.94
N PHE A 8 12.24 -13.43 1.46
CA PHE A 8 11.99 -13.65 2.89
C PHE A 8 12.65 -14.90 3.46
N ALA A 9 12.75 -15.97 2.66
CA ALA A 9 13.46 -17.20 3.01
C ALA A 9 14.96 -16.99 3.34
N GLN A 10 15.54 -15.85 2.98
CA GLN A 10 16.94 -15.49 3.24
C GLN A 10 17.13 -14.63 4.49
N LEU A 11 16.06 -14.21 5.18
CA LEU A 11 16.08 -13.34 6.36
C LEU A 11 17.18 -13.70 7.38
N ARG A 12 17.40 -14.99 7.67
CA ARG A 12 18.35 -15.45 8.69
C ARG A 12 19.79 -15.61 8.21
N ARG A 13 20.06 -15.35 6.93
CA ARG A 13 21.41 -15.51 6.36
C ARG A 13 22.31 -14.31 6.65
N GLN A 14 21.72 -13.18 7.05
CA GLN A 14 22.41 -11.91 7.29
C GLN A 14 21.52 -10.95 8.09
N PRO A 15 22.08 -9.92 8.74
CA PRO A 15 21.30 -8.82 9.31
C PRO A 15 20.37 -8.21 8.25
N THR A 16 19.08 -8.21 8.54
CA THR A 16 18.04 -7.83 7.58
C THR A 16 16.94 -7.02 8.28
N ILE A 17 16.52 -5.93 7.64
CA ILE A 17 15.35 -5.15 8.04
C ILE A 17 14.11 -5.88 7.49
N VAL A 18 13.16 -6.18 8.36
CA VAL A 18 11.86 -6.77 7.97
C VAL A 18 10.83 -5.66 7.93
N VAL A 19 10.25 -5.45 6.75
CA VAL A 19 9.20 -4.47 6.49
C VAL A 19 7.87 -5.20 6.41
N ASP A 20 6.86 -4.61 7.05
CA ASP A 20 5.47 -5.05 7.00
C ASP A 20 5.26 -6.54 7.31
N SER A 21 6.09 -7.06 8.18
CA SER A 21 6.10 -8.46 8.54
C SER A 21 6.86 -8.68 9.84
N THR A 22 6.91 -9.93 10.30
CA THR A 22 7.82 -10.33 11.37
C THR A 22 8.60 -11.57 10.98
N GLY A 23 9.80 -11.69 11.55
CA GLY A 23 10.55 -12.92 11.46
C GLY A 23 11.67 -12.96 12.51
N LEU A 24 11.86 -14.13 13.11
CA LEU A 24 12.95 -14.37 14.04
C LEU A 24 14.29 -14.16 13.33
N GLY A 25 15.13 -13.30 13.91
CA GLY A 25 16.42 -12.91 13.35
C GLY A 25 16.43 -11.58 12.60
N ALA A 26 15.30 -10.84 12.57
CA ALA A 26 15.28 -9.47 12.07
C ALA A 26 16.24 -8.58 12.86
N ALA A 27 17.06 -7.79 12.15
CA ALA A 27 17.90 -6.77 12.78
C ALA A 27 17.06 -5.56 13.22
N LEU A 28 16.01 -5.25 12.45
CA LEU A 28 15.00 -4.24 12.73
C LEU A 28 13.68 -4.68 12.11
N THR A 29 12.57 -4.45 12.81
CA THR A 29 11.21 -4.67 12.29
C THR A 29 10.53 -3.32 12.13
N LEU A 30 9.92 -3.08 10.96
CA LEU A 30 9.17 -1.89 10.62
C LEU A 30 7.82 -2.33 10.06
N ALA A 31 6.87 -2.55 10.96
CA ALA A 31 5.51 -2.93 10.63
C ALA A 31 4.49 -2.18 11.50
N HIS A 32 3.33 -1.84 10.93
CA HIS A 32 2.30 -1.05 11.61
C HIS A 32 1.33 -1.87 12.49
N TRP A 33 1.21 -3.18 12.24
CA TRP A 33 0.20 -4.01 12.90
C TRP A 33 0.48 -4.20 14.40
N ARG A 34 -0.60 -4.39 15.15
CA ARG A 34 -0.56 -4.50 16.62
C ARG A 34 0.31 -5.67 17.09
N GLY A 35 1.38 -5.34 17.81
CA GLY A 35 2.28 -6.33 18.40
C GLY A 35 3.57 -6.54 17.59
N ALA A 36 3.74 -5.87 16.46
CA ALA A 36 5.02 -5.80 15.77
C ALA A 36 6.10 -5.21 16.68
N ALA A 37 7.33 -5.72 16.54
CA ALA A 37 8.49 -5.26 17.30
C ALA A 37 9.06 -3.90 16.82
N THR A 38 8.24 -3.09 16.14
CA THR A 38 8.60 -1.76 15.66
C THR A 38 8.93 -0.84 16.85
N PRO A 39 10.14 -0.25 16.88
CA PRO A 39 10.54 0.69 17.94
C PRO A 39 9.50 1.80 18.10
N ALA A 40 9.16 2.16 19.35
CA ALA A 40 8.06 3.07 19.63
C ALA A 40 8.18 4.43 18.91
N ALA A 41 9.41 4.96 18.78
CA ALA A 41 9.68 6.22 18.08
C ALA A 41 9.43 6.15 16.55
N LEU A 42 9.43 4.93 15.98
CA LEU A 42 9.28 4.70 14.54
C LEU A 42 7.88 4.23 14.16
N ARG A 43 6.99 3.99 15.12
CA ARG A 43 5.63 3.56 14.82
C ARG A 43 4.88 4.64 14.04
N ASP A 44 4.11 4.20 13.07
CA ASP A 44 3.24 4.98 12.21
C ASP A 44 1.99 4.14 11.89
N ASP A 45 0.98 4.74 11.28
CA ASP A 45 -0.25 4.06 10.91
C ASP A 45 -0.04 3.08 9.75
N THR A 46 1.06 3.24 9.01
CA THR A 46 1.50 2.36 7.91
C THR A 46 2.95 1.88 8.10
N SER A 47 3.27 0.72 7.55
CA SER A 47 4.62 0.14 7.56
C SER A 47 5.59 0.99 6.74
N ALA A 48 5.14 1.53 5.61
CA ALA A 48 5.85 2.54 4.85
C ALA A 48 6.10 3.82 5.65
N GLY A 49 5.09 4.30 6.39
CA GLY A 49 5.25 5.43 7.30
C GLY A 49 6.32 5.18 8.36
N SER A 50 6.39 3.94 8.88
CA SER A 50 7.43 3.52 9.82
C SER A 50 8.81 3.51 9.18
N CYS A 51 8.94 3.04 7.94
CA CYS A 51 10.18 3.12 7.16
C CYS A 51 10.63 4.56 6.91
N LEU A 52 9.71 5.45 6.53
CA LEU A 52 10.01 6.86 6.30
C LEU A 52 10.48 7.55 7.58
N ARG A 53 9.86 7.26 8.73
CA ARG A 53 10.36 7.73 10.05
C ARG A 53 11.76 7.21 10.35
N ALA A 54 12.05 5.95 10.02
CA ALA A 54 13.37 5.37 10.23
C ALA A 54 14.44 6.11 9.41
N LEU A 55 14.13 6.56 8.19
CA LEU A 55 15.06 7.36 7.35
C LEU A 55 15.44 8.70 8.00
N HIS A 56 14.55 9.30 8.79
CA HIS A 56 14.84 10.49 9.59
C HIS A 56 15.59 10.21 10.90
N ALA A 57 15.76 8.93 11.27
CA ALA A 57 16.38 8.49 12.51
C ALA A 57 17.57 7.52 12.23
N PRO A 58 18.66 7.99 11.58
CA PRO A 58 19.75 7.13 11.13
C PRO A 58 20.50 6.40 12.24
N ALA A 59 20.37 6.86 13.50
CA ALA A 59 20.96 6.21 14.67
C ALA A 59 20.13 5.02 15.22
N THR A 60 19.02 4.67 14.58
CA THR A 60 18.19 3.51 14.96
C THR A 60 19.00 2.22 14.85
N LEU A 61 19.05 1.45 15.94
CA LEU A 61 19.71 0.14 15.95
C LEU A 61 19.13 -0.80 14.88
N GLY A 62 20.00 -1.41 14.09
CA GLY A 62 19.62 -2.36 13.02
C GLY A 62 19.29 -1.72 11.68
N LEU A 63 19.10 -0.39 11.62
CA LEU A 63 18.86 0.36 10.38
C LEU A 63 20.08 0.41 9.46
N ASP A 64 21.27 0.14 10.01
CA ASP A 64 22.55 -0.03 9.32
C ASP A 64 22.63 -1.33 8.52
N SER A 65 21.65 -2.23 8.64
CA SER A 65 21.55 -3.42 7.80
C SER A 65 21.24 -3.05 6.33
N GLU A 66 21.98 -3.66 5.41
CA GLU A 66 21.81 -3.42 3.96
C GLU A 66 20.66 -4.23 3.35
N ALA A 67 20.39 -5.44 3.87
CA ALA A 67 19.29 -6.25 3.37
C ALA A 67 17.95 -5.81 3.93
N VAL A 68 16.96 -5.78 3.06
CA VAL A 68 15.56 -5.48 3.37
C VAL A 68 14.68 -6.60 2.82
N THR A 69 13.65 -6.99 3.55
CA THR A 69 12.73 -8.05 3.13
C THR A 69 11.30 -7.80 3.61
N ALA A 70 10.35 -8.46 2.95
CA ALA A 70 8.95 -8.58 3.34
C ALA A 70 8.47 -9.99 2.95
N ASN A 71 7.49 -10.55 3.67
CA ASN A 71 6.99 -11.91 3.42
C ASN A 71 5.73 -11.96 2.55
N HIS A 72 5.22 -10.81 2.11
CA HIS A 72 4.12 -10.72 1.17
C HIS A 72 4.26 -9.41 0.39
N PHE A 73 3.48 -9.30 -0.68
CA PHE A 73 3.45 -8.11 -1.50
C PHE A 73 2.08 -7.45 -1.38
N ASP A 74 2.05 -6.28 -0.80
CA ASP A 74 0.98 -5.30 -0.93
C ASP A 74 1.60 -3.92 -1.11
N ILE A 75 0.76 -2.89 -1.22
CA ILE A 75 1.23 -1.54 -1.53
C ILE A 75 1.99 -0.93 -0.34
N ASP A 76 1.53 -1.12 0.89
CA ASP A 76 2.20 -0.55 2.07
C ASP A 76 3.59 -1.16 2.29
N GLY A 77 3.67 -2.49 2.35
CA GLY A 77 4.92 -3.21 2.43
C GLY A 77 5.86 -2.90 1.26
N PHE A 78 5.32 -2.79 0.03
CA PHE A 78 6.13 -2.42 -1.13
C PHE A 78 6.73 -1.03 -1.02
N ILE A 79 5.93 -0.02 -0.69
CA ILE A 79 6.42 1.36 -0.54
C ILE A 79 7.45 1.43 0.60
N GLY A 80 7.23 0.72 1.70
CA GLY A 80 8.18 0.66 2.80
C GLY A 80 9.53 0.04 2.41
N VAL A 81 9.53 -1.08 1.68
CA VAL A 81 10.76 -1.69 1.16
C VAL A 81 11.44 -0.74 0.17
N TRP A 82 10.69 -0.20 -0.80
CA TRP A 82 11.24 0.67 -1.82
C TRP A 82 11.86 1.94 -1.23
N ALA A 83 11.24 2.51 -0.19
CA ALA A 83 11.74 3.69 0.49
C ALA A 83 13.11 3.46 1.15
N LEU A 84 13.31 2.29 1.79
CA LEU A 84 14.60 1.95 2.39
C LEU A 84 15.69 1.71 1.34
N LEU A 85 15.32 1.19 0.17
CA LEU A 85 16.22 0.98 -0.98
C LEU A 85 16.58 2.29 -1.68
N ASN A 86 15.66 3.26 -1.72
CA ASN A 86 15.80 4.52 -2.46
C ASN A 86 15.59 5.74 -1.54
N PRO A 87 16.40 5.91 -0.48
CA PRO A 87 16.09 6.84 0.61
C PRO A 87 16.02 8.30 0.17
N GLU A 88 16.89 8.75 -0.73
CA GLU A 88 16.91 10.15 -1.20
C GLU A 88 15.62 10.50 -1.97
N LEU A 89 15.21 9.62 -2.88
CA LEU A 89 13.99 9.81 -3.67
C LEU A 89 12.75 9.65 -2.80
N ALA A 90 12.78 8.71 -1.85
CA ALA A 90 11.70 8.51 -0.89
C ALA A 90 11.45 9.73 0.00
N LEU A 91 12.52 10.35 0.52
CA LEU A 91 12.41 11.57 1.30
C LEU A 91 11.95 12.77 0.44
N THR A 92 12.39 12.83 -0.82
CA THR A 92 11.94 13.87 -1.77
C THR A 92 10.43 13.78 -2.04
N HIS A 93 9.88 12.57 -2.12
CA HIS A 93 8.46 12.32 -2.40
C HIS A 93 7.68 11.83 -1.18
N GLU A 94 8.15 12.13 0.04
CA GLU A 94 7.63 11.52 1.27
C GLU A 94 6.12 11.68 1.43
N ALA A 95 5.60 12.89 1.20
CA ALA A 95 4.17 13.17 1.33
C ALA A 95 3.32 12.32 0.37
N LEU A 96 3.78 12.14 -0.87
CA LEU A 96 3.10 11.30 -1.86
C LEU A 96 3.16 9.82 -1.46
N LEU A 97 4.33 9.33 -1.04
CA LEU A 97 4.50 7.92 -0.66
C LEU A 97 3.69 7.54 0.58
N ARG A 98 3.54 8.46 1.55
CA ARG A 98 2.62 8.26 2.69
C ARG A 98 1.17 8.13 2.23
N LEU A 99 0.73 8.97 1.30
CA LEU A 99 -0.62 8.87 0.75
C LEU A 99 -0.82 7.58 -0.04
N VAL A 100 0.17 7.14 -0.82
CA VAL A 100 0.11 5.86 -1.54
C VAL A 100 0.01 4.69 -0.57
N ALA A 101 0.76 4.70 0.54
CA ALA A 101 0.67 3.67 1.57
C ALA A 101 -0.69 3.65 2.26
N VAL A 102 -1.21 4.81 2.69
CA VAL A 102 -2.54 4.92 3.31
C VAL A 102 -3.63 4.45 2.34
N LEU A 103 -3.58 4.89 1.09
CA LEU A 103 -4.52 4.46 0.06
C LEU A 103 -4.38 2.96 -0.24
N GLY A 104 -3.15 2.45 -0.22
CA GLY A 104 -2.81 1.06 -0.49
C GLY A 104 -3.17 0.08 0.61
N ASP A 105 -3.34 0.55 1.85
CA ASP A 105 -3.67 -0.28 3.01
C ASP A 105 -5.12 -0.04 3.49
N PHE A 106 -5.48 1.21 3.76
CA PHE A 106 -6.80 1.59 4.26
C PHE A 106 -7.84 1.86 3.16
N ARG A 107 -7.39 2.03 1.90
CA ARG A 107 -8.25 2.48 0.77
C ARG A 107 -8.88 3.86 1.01
N GLU A 108 -8.30 4.65 1.90
CA GLU A 108 -8.76 5.99 2.24
C GLU A 108 -8.02 7.04 1.42
N ILE A 109 -8.76 8.05 0.95
CA ILE A 109 -8.19 9.20 0.23
C ILE A 109 -8.95 10.48 0.58
N ASP A 110 -8.18 11.51 0.93
CA ASP A 110 -8.70 12.87 0.98
C ASP A 110 -8.58 13.50 -0.42
N TRP A 111 -9.71 13.65 -1.10
CA TRP A 111 -9.78 14.23 -2.43
C TRP A 111 -9.45 15.73 -2.49
N GLN A 112 -9.37 16.42 -1.35
CA GLN A 112 -8.91 17.81 -1.29
C GLN A 112 -7.38 17.92 -1.31
N ASN A 113 -6.68 16.81 -1.06
CA ASN A 113 -5.23 16.79 -1.08
C ASN A 113 -4.72 16.98 -2.53
N PRO A 114 -3.79 17.92 -2.78
CA PRO A 114 -3.27 18.17 -4.14
C PRO A 114 -2.52 16.97 -4.75
N LEU A 115 -2.13 15.98 -3.94
CA LEU A 115 -1.47 14.76 -4.38
C LEU A 115 -2.42 13.57 -4.55
N ALA A 116 -3.73 13.74 -4.28
CA ALA A 116 -4.71 12.65 -4.32
C ALA A 116 -4.73 11.92 -5.67
N ASP A 117 -4.82 12.67 -6.78
CA ASP A 117 -4.85 12.07 -8.11
C ASP A 117 -3.52 11.35 -8.43
N HIS A 118 -2.38 11.88 -8.00
CA HIS A 118 -1.09 11.18 -8.16
C HIS A 118 -1.02 9.89 -7.34
N ALA A 119 -1.45 9.91 -6.09
CA ALA A 119 -1.47 8.72 -5.24
C ALA A 119 -2.37 7.63 -5.85
N LEU A 120 -3.55 8.01 -6.34
CA LEU A 120 -4.47 7.08 -6.97
C LEU A 120 -3.89 6.46 -8.25
N LYS A 121 -3.25 7.25 -9.11
CA LYS A 121 -2.59 6.73 -10.32
C LYS A 121 -1.55 5.66 -9.96
N LEU A 122 -0.72 5.90 -8.94
CA LEU A 122 0.30 4.94 -8.50
C LEU A 122 -0.31 3.66 -7.94
N VAL A 123 -1.34 3.77 -7.11
CA VAL A 123 -2.05 2.62 -6.54
C VAL A 123 -2.77 1.80 -7.62
N CYS A 124 -3.47 2.46 -8.54
CA CYS A 124 -4.11 1.80 -9.68
C CYS A 124 -3.07 1.10 -10.57
N TRP A 125 -1.91 1.73 -10.83
CA TRP A 125 -0.82 1.13 -11.58
C TRP A 125 -0.28 -0.12 -10.88
N LEU A 126 0.05 -0.04 -9.58
CA LEU A 126 0.56 -1.16 -8.80
C LEU A 126 -0.40 -2.36 -8.87
N ASN A 127 -1.69 -2.14 -8.59
CA ASN A 127 -2.69 -3.21 -8.63
C ASN A 127 -2.89 -3.79 -10.04
N ALA A 128 -2.94 -2.93 -11.07
CA ALA A 128 -3.18 -3.36 -12.44
C ALA A 128 -2.03 -4.22 -12.97
N GLU A 129 -0.79 -3.79 -12.76
CA GLU A 129 0.40 -4.55 -13.15
C GLU A 129 0.57 -5.83 -12.33
N GLU A 130 0.26 -5.78 -11.03
CA GLU A 130 0.33 -6.97 -10.18
C GLU A 130 -0.64 -8.03 -10.72
N LYS A 131 -1.87 -7.62 -11.00
CA LYS A 131 -2.91 -8.47 -11.61
C LYS A 131 -2.50 -9.01 -12.97
N ALA A 132 -1.96 -8.16 -13.85
CA ALA A 132 -1.61 -8.54 -15.22
C ALA A 132 -0.45 -9.54 -15.28
N HIS A 133 0.51 -9.45 -14.35
CA HIS A 133 1.74 -10.24 -14.41
C HIS A 133 1.74 -11.47 -13.49
N PHE A 134 1.03 -11.43 -12.37
CA PHE A 134 1.19 -12.44 -11.30
C PHE A 134 -0.07 -13.23 -10.97
N TYR A 135 -1.25 -12.82 -11.47
CA TYR A 135 -2.48 -13.56 -11.23
C TYR A 135 -2.80 -14.45 -12.42
N GLU A 136 -2.99 -15.75 -12.17
CA GLU A 136 -3.45 -16.65 -13.21
C GLU A 136 -4.93 -16.36 -13.55
N PRO A 137 -5.34 -16.53 -14.83
CA PRO A 137 -6.75 -16.46 -15.18
C PRO A 137 -7.56 -17.50 -14.42
N PHE A 138 -8.81 -17.17 -14.10
CA PHE A 138 -9.72 -18.01 -13.33
C PHE A 138 -9.78 -19.45 -13.88
N GLY A 139 -9.47 -20.45 -13.04
CA GLY A 139 -9.49 -21.87 -13.41
C GLY A 139 -8.14 -22.51 -13.75
N ALA A 140 -7.04 -21.75 -13.72
CA ALA A 140 -5.69 -22.31 -13.81
C ALA A 140 -5.24 -22.92 -12.46
N PRO A 141 -4.88 -24.22 -12.35
CA PRO A 141 -4.56 -24.87 -11.07
C PRO A 141 -3.06 -24.97 -10.75
N ALA A 142 -2.16 -24.24 -11.42
CA ALA A 142 -0.77 -24.69 -11.54
C ALA A 142 0.19 -24.18 -10.45
N ARG A 143 -0.05 -23.01 -9.82
CA ARG A 143 0.93 -22.37 -8.92
C ARG A 143 0.36 -22.00 -7.55
N ARG A 144 0.03 -22.99 -6.72
CA ARG A 144 -0.21 -22.74 -5.29
C ARG A 144 1.13 -22.64 -4.55
N ARG A 145 1.82 -21.49 -4.69
CA ARG A 145 3.01 -21.15 -3.89
C ARG A 145 2.59 -20.50 -2.58
N ARG A 146 3.46 -20.54 -1.57
CA ARG A 146 3.29 -19.71 -0.38
C ARG A 146 3.54 -18.25 -0.76
N GLU A 147 2.83 -17.31 -0.12
CA GLU A 147 2.93 -15.88 -0.44
C GLU A 147 4.35 -15.32 -0.22
N ASP A 148 5.10 -15.87 0.74
CA ASP A 148 6.49 -15.50 1.01
C ASP A 148 7.46 -15.88 -0.13
N GLU A 149 7.11 -16.89 -0.92
CA GLU A 149 7.85 -17.27 -2.12
C GLU A 149 7.36 -16.50 -3.35
N ALA A 150 6.05 -16.29 -3.47
CA ALA A 150 5.45 -15.60 -4.61
C ALA A 150 5.72 -14.08 -4.61
N SER A 151 5.84 -13.47 -3.44
CA SER A 151 6.12 -12.04 -3.32
C SER A 151 7.50 -11.65 -3.85
N ALA A 152 8.49 -12.53 -3.78
CA ALA A 152 9.86 -12.23 -4.24
C ALA A 152 9.93 -11.87 -5.73
N GLU A 153 9.16 -12.55 -6.60
CA GLU A 153 9.09 -12.23 -8.03
C GLU A 153 8.37 -10.89 -8.28
N LYS A 154 7.33 -10.58 -7.49
CA LYS A 154 6.64 -9.29 -7.54
C LYS A 154 7.60 -8.15 -7.18
N PHE A 155 8.30 -8.25 -6.04
CA PHE A 155 9.30 -7.25 -5.63
C PHE A 155 10.38 -7.04 -6.68
N ALA A 156 10.96 -8.12 -7.23
CA ALA A 156 11.99 -8.02 -8.25
C ALA A 156 11.51 -7.26 -9.50
N TRP A 157 10.24 -7.43 -9.88
CA TRP A 157 9.67 -6.75 -11.04
C TRP A 157 9.39 -5.26 -10.74
N PHE A 158 8.75 -4.96 -9.62
CA PHE A 158 8.32 -3.60 -9.28
C PHE A 158 9.47 -2.68 -8.85
N LEU A 159 10.43 -3.18 -8.07
CA LEU A 159 11.55 -2.36 -7.57
C LEU A 159 12.37 -1.72 -8.69
N LEU A 160 12.47 -2.38 -9.85
CA LEU A 160 13.21 -1.88 -11.02
C LEU A 160 12.46 -0.79 -11.80
N ARG A 161 11.15 -0.65 -11.60
CA ARG A 161 10.27 0.18 -12.46
C ARG A 161 9.63 1.34 -11.71
N PHE A 162 9.44 1.19 -10.39
CA PHE A 162 8.62 2.13 -9.64
C PHE A 162 9.18 3.55 -9.61
N ALA A 163 10.50 3.74 -9.65
CA ALA A 163 11.09 5.08 -9.68
C ALA A 163 10.64 5.89 -10.92
N ASP A 164 10.62 5.25 -12.09
CA ASP A 164 10.20 5.90 -13.34
C ASP A 164 8.71 6.28 -13.29
N ILE A 165 7.88 5.39 -12.75
CA ILE A 165 6.43 5.62 -12.61
C ILE A 165 6.11 6.65 -11.53
N LEU A 166 6.87 6.67 -10.43
CA LEU A 166 6.75 7.70 -9.38
C LEU A 166 7.03 9.10 -9.94
N LEU A 167 8.07 9.22 -10.77
CA LEU A 167 8.49 10.48 -11.37
C LEU A 167 7.63 10.91 -12.57
N ASN A 168 7.11 9.94 -13.32
CA ASN A 168 6.25 10.16 -14.48
C ASN A 168 5.11 9.14 -14.52
N PRO A 169 4.04 9.34 -13.74
CA PRO A 169 2.90 8.42 -13.70
C PRO A 169 2.26 8.20 -15.07
N GLU A 170 2.34 9.18 -15.98
CA GLU A 170 1.78 9.07 -17.33
C GLU A 170 2.43 7.95 -18.16
N ALA A 171 3.67 7.54 -17.85
CA ALA A 171 4.30 6.39 -18.48
C ALA A 171 3.54 5.08 -18.22
N GLY A 172 2.79 4.99 -17.11
CA GLY A 172 1.93 3.87 -16.74
C GLY A 172 0.45 4.04 -17.11
N CYS A 173 0.09 5.08 -17.88
CA CYS A 173 -1.30 5.47 -18.16
C CYS A 173 -2.18 4.32 -18.63
N ALA A 174 -1.69 3.52 -19.59
CA ALA A 174 -2.45 2.38 -20.11
C ALA A 174 -2.89 1.38 -19.02
N ALA A 175 -2.12 1.24 -17.94
CA ALA A 175 -2.44 0.33 -16.84
C ALA A 175 -3.33 0.99 -15.77
N TRP A 176 -3.06 2.24 -15.37
CA TRP A 176 -3.82 2.87 -14.27
C TRP A 176 -5.13 3.53 -14.69
N GLN A 177 -5.24 4.02 -15.94
CA GLN A 177 -6.37 4.83 -16.40
C GLN A 177 -7.74 4.15 -16.21
N PRO A 178 -7.93 2.85 -16.54
CA PRO A 178 -9.25 2.23 -16.43
C PRO A 178 -9.83 2.24 -15.02
N GLU A 179 -9.02 1.90 -14.01
CA GLU A 179 -9.48 1.90 -12.61
C GLU A 179 -9.56 3.32 -12.05
N TYR A 180 -8.64 4.20 -12.43
CA TYR A 180 -8.68 5.61 -12.04
C TYR A 180 -9.99 6.28 -12.48
N ASP A 181 -10.37 6.17 -13.75
CA ASP A 181 -11.60 6.78 -14.27
C ASP A 181 -12.84 6.24 -13.57
N ARG A 182 -12.85 4.93 -13.33
CA ARG A 182 -13.93 4.27 -12.61
C ARG A 182 -14.06 4.81 -11.18
N VAL A 183 -12.95 4.90 -10.45
CA VAL A 183 -12.94 5.46 -9.08
C VAL A 183 -13.41 6.92 -9.08
N LYS A 184 -12.97 7.76 -10.03
CA LYS A 184 -13.41 9.16 -10.13
C LYS A 184 -14.91 9.28 -10.42
N ALA A 185 -15.41 8.49 -11.36
CA ALA A 185 -16.83 8.46 -11.70
C ALA A 185 -17.69 8.03 -10.52
N ASP A 186 -17.29 6.95 -9.84
CA ASP A 186 -18.05 6.39 -8.72
C ASP A 186 -17.97 7.27 -7.46
N THR A 187 -16.84 7.95 -7.24
CA THR A 187 -16.72 8.97 -6.18
C THR A 187 -17.70 10.11 -6.40
N ALA A 188 -17.85 10.59 -7.64
CA ALA A 188 -18.83 11.62 -7.97
C ALA A 188 -20.27 11.10 -7.79
N ALA A 189 -20.55 9.85 -8.17
CA ALA A 189 -21.86 9.22 -7.99
C ALA A 189 -22.25 9.08 -6.50
N LEU A 190 -21.28 8.81 -5.62
CA LEU A 190 -21.50 8.74 -4.17
C LEU A 190 -21.89 10.09 -3.55
N GLN A 191 -21.56 11.20 -4.20
CA GLN A 191 -22.01 12.54 -3.80
C GLN A 191 -23.35 12.93 -4.44
N GLY A 192 -23.89 12.10 -5.32
CA GLY A 192 -25.14 12.34 -6.03
C GLY A 192 -26.39 12.08 -5.18
N PRO A 193 -27.56 12.56 -5.62
CA PRO A 193 -28.81 12.45 -4.87
C PRO A 193 -29.35 11.01 -4.75
N LEU A 194 -28.80 10.08 -5.54
CA LEU A 194 -29.18 8.66 -5.50
C LEU A 194 -28.44 7.89 -4.40
N THR A 195 -27.43 8.49 -3.78
CA THR A 195 -26.70 7.88 -2.67
C THR A 195 -27.19 8.46 -1.35
N GLN A 196 -27.56 7.59 -0.41
CA GLN A 196 -27.94 7.97 0.95
C GLN A 196 -26.89 7.48 1.94
N ARG A 197 -26.51 8.36 2.85
CA ARG A 197 -25.59 8.06 3.95
C ARG A 197 -26.33 8.15 5.29
N THR A 198 -26.10 7.18 6.15
CA THR A 198 -26.61 7.19 7.52
C THR A 198 -25.51 6.76 8.48
N ASP A 199 -25.23 7.60 9.47
CA ASP A 199 -24.12 7.42 10.39
C ASP A 199 -24.67 6.94 11.74
N TYR A 200 -24.01 5.93 12.31
CA TYR A 200 -24.25 5.36 13.65
C TYR A 200 -22.94 5.41 14.46
N PRO A 201 -22.49 6.60 14.90
CA PRO A 201 -21.18 6.79 15.53
C PRO A 201 -20.98 5.98 16.82
N GLU A 202 -22.07 5.71 17.56
CA GLU A 202 -22.05 4.98 18.83
C GLU A 202 -21.57 3.52 18.70
N ILE A 203 -21.66 2.96 17.49
CA ILE A 203 -21.17 1.61 17.16
C ILE A 203 -20.13 1.64 16.02
N GLY A 204 -19.65 2.82 15.64
CA GLY A 204 -18.67 2.97 14.56
C GLY A 204 -19.17 2.48 13.20
N LEU A 205 -20.47 2.54 12.91
CA LEU A 205 -21.05 2.08 11.65
C LEU A 205 -21.50 3.24 10.77
N VAL A 206 -21.22 3.14 9.46
CA VAL A 206 -21.86 3.97 8.43
C VAL A 206 -22.55 3.08 7.39
N VAL A 207 -23.76 3.46 7.02
CA VAL A 207 -24.56 2.77 6.01
C VAL A 207 -24.62 3.65 4.76
N MET A 208 -24.16 3.09 3.64
CA MET A 208 -24.18 3.72 2.31
C MET A 208 -25.17 2.98 1.43
N ARG A 209 -26.30 3.60 1.08
CA ARG A 209 -27.26 3.05 0.11
C ARG A 209 -27.03 3.72 -1.25
N THR A 210 -26.71 2.95 -2.28
CA THR A 210 -26.37 3.45 -3.62
C THR A 210 -26.88 2.48 -4.70
N PRO A 211 -27.24 2.92 -5.92
CA PRO A 211 -27.88 2.04 -6.90
C PRO A 211 -27.05 0.82 -7.33
N ALA A 212 -25.72 0.93 -7.33
CA ALA A 212 -24.82 -0.11 -7.85
C ALA A 212 -23.53 -0.25 -7.03
N PRO A 213 -22.82 -1.39 -7.12
CA PRO A 213 -21.52 -1.57 -6.47
C PRO A 213 -20.48 -0.54 -6.90
N VAL A 214 -19.78 0.04 -5.92
CA VAL A 214 -18.72 1.04 -6.12
C VAL A 214 -17.34 0.50 -5.71
N PRO A 215 -16.23 0.93 -6.33
CA PRO A 215 -14.87 0.62 -5.93
C PRO A 215 -14.58 1.02 -4.48
N TYR A 216 -13.74 0.23 -3.81
CA TYR A 216 -13.35 0.47 -2.42
C TYR A 216 -12.69 1.85 -2.23
N TYR A 217 -11.89 2.29 -3.20
CA TYR A 217 -11.25 3.61 -3.20
C TYR A 217 -12.23 4.79 -3.21
N ALA A 218 -13.41 4.60 -3.81
CA ALA A 218 -14.48 5.60 -3.77
C ALA A 218 -15.26 5.55 -2.44
N LEU A 219 -15.40 4.35 -1.86
CA LEU A 219 -16.26 4.10 -0.70
C LEU A 219 -15.61 4.45 0.64
N PHE A 220 -14.34 4.08 0.85
CA PHE A 220 -13.71 4.14 2.18
C PHE A 220 -13.23 5.54 2.56
N GLY A 221 -12.73 6.34 1.61
CA GLY A 221 -12.35 7.73 1.87
C GLY A 221 -13.48 8.56 2.53
N PRO A 222 -14.69 8.63 1.96
CA PRO A 222 -15.82 9.35 2.56
C PRO A 222 -16.28 8.79 3.91
N THR A 223 -15.94 7.54 4.23
CA THR A 223 -16.38 6.84 5.44
C THR A 223 -15.29 6.74 6.51
N ALA A 224 -14.15 7.43 6.31
CA ALA A 224 -13.08 7.52 7.29
C ALA A 224 -13.59 7.97 8.67
N GLY A 225 -13.07 7.32 9.72
CA GLY A 225 -13.51 7.53 11.11
C GLY A 225 -14.62 6.59 11.59
N PHE A 226 -15.13 5.71 10.72
CA PHE A 226 -16.01 4.60 11.09
C PHE A 226 -15.27 3.26 11.02
N ASP A 227 -15.59 2.34 11.92
CA ASP A 227 -15.01 1.00 11.98
C ASP A 227 -15.65 0.04 10.94
N TRP A 228 -16.91 0.27 10.57
CA TRP A 228 -17.70 -0.58 9.68
C TRP A 228 -18.40 0.25 8.61
N VAL A 229 -18.33 -0.23 7.36
CA VAL A 229 -19.10 0.31 6.24
C VAL A 229 -20.06 -0.77 5.73
N LEU A 230 -21.37 -0.52 5.81
CA LEU A 230 -22.39 -1.36 5.19
C LEU A 230 -22.88 -0.70 3.90
N SER A 231 -22.54 -1.28 2.75
CA SER A 231 -23.09 -0.85 1.47
C SER A 231 -24.33 -1.65 1.09
N LEU A 232 -25.42 -0.95 0.77
CA LEU A 232 -26.69 -1.52 0.34
C LEU A 232 -26.95 -1.09 -1.11
N TYR A 233 -27.21 -2.06 -1.97
CA TYR A 233 -27.47 -1.84 -3.40
C TYR A 233 -28.92 -2.15 -3.74
N ASP A 234 -29.50 -1.40 -4.68
CA ASP A 234 -30.93 -1.51 -5.01
C ASP A 234 -31.30 -2.80 -5.78
N GLY A 235 -30.29 -3.48 -6.37
CA GLY A 235 -30.45 -4.76 -7.09
C GLY A 235 -30.37 -4.63 -8.60
#